data_AF-A0A161JNM4-F1
#
_entry.id   AF-A0A161JNM4-F1
#
_cell.length_a   1.000
_cell.length_b   1.000
_cell.length_c   1.000
_cell.angle_alpha   90.00
_cell.angle_beta   90.00
_cell.angle_gamma   90.00
#
_symmetry.space_group_name_H-M   'P 1'
#
loop_
_entity.id
_entity.type
_entity.pdbx_description
1 polymer ?
#
loop_
_entity_poly.entity_id
_entity_poly.type
_entity_poly.pdbx_seq_one_letter_code
_entity_poly.pdbx_strand_id
1 'polypeptide(L)'
;MADDTEGWTSFDDEQVKMESMGLHHPLTTAFAFVNALAEPEPDVRWLSTLVTPESRPHWGDFSDAKTFYDGIHEPGFGSLVNRLPGAPDVGFFKIIPSVRDGFTVTEETPMAAAALLTLIWRPEAGSAEDPGMWLVHQLGPAAEPHELVHARTSAGTAPDF
;
A
#
# COMPACT_ATOMS: atom_id res chain seq x y z
N MET A 1 -38.72 9.25 -3.26
CA MET A 1 -37.56 10.06 -3.65
C MET A 1 -36.36 9.26 -3.19
N ALA A 2 -35.50 8.86 -4.13
CA ALA A 2 -34.33 8.02 -3.84
C ALA A 2 -33.26 8.89 -3.19
N ASP A 3 -32.66 8.34 -2.13
CA ASP A 3 -31.56 8.90 -1.36
C ASP A 3 -30.26 8.47 -2.04
N ASP A 4 -29.80 9.26 -3.01
CA ASP A 4 -28.56 9.04 -3.78
C ASP A 4 -27.41 9.87 -3.16
N THR A 5 -27.15 9.71 -1.85
CA THR A 5 -26.14 10.53 -1.13
C THR A 5 -24.94 9.75 -0.58
N GLU A 6 -24.84 8.43 -0.79
CA GLU A 6 -23.85 7.58 -0.09
C GLU A 6 -22.54 7.27 -0.84
N GLY A 7 -22.31 7.84 -2.04
CA GLY A 7 -21.15 7.45 -2.87
C GLY A 7 -19.95 8.40 -2.89
N TRP A 8 -20.11 9.67 -2.48
CA TRP A 8 -19.11 10.72 -2.74
C TRP A 8 -18.27 11.11 -1.52
N THR A 9 -18.69 10.79 -0.29
CA THR A 9 -17.99 11.23 0.92
C THR A 9 -16.81 10.35 1.31
N SER A 10 -16.85 9.03 1.04
CA SER A 10 -15.80 8.11 1.51
C SER A 10 -14.45 8.30 0.81
N PHE A 11 -14.45 8.63 -0.48
CA PHE A 11 -13.22 8.91 -1.21
C PHE A 11 -12.65 10.28 -0.86
N ASP A 12 -13.51 11.29 -0.70
CA ASP A 12 -13.10 12.64 -0.28
C ASP A 12 -12.54 12.63 1.15
N ASP A 13 -13.17 11.89 2.07
CA ASP A 13 -12.70 11.76 3.46
C ASP A 13 -11.35 11.03 3.54
N GLU A 14 -11.16 9.97 2.74
CA GLU A 14 -9.88 9.25 2.64
C GLU A 14 -8.78 10.12 2.01
N GLN A 15 -9.11 10.94 1.00
CA GLN A 15 -8.16 11.87 0.40
C GLN A 15 -7.69 12.93 1.41
N VAL A 16 -8.62 13.51 2.18
CA VAL A 16 -8.30 14.48 3.25
C VAL A 16 -7.40 13.83 4.31
N LYS A 17 -7.68 12.58 4.69
CA LYS A 17 -6.83 11.78 5.60
C LYS A 17 -5.42 11.58 5.03
N MET A 18 -5.31 11.20 3.75
CA MET A 18 -4.03 11.01 3.07
C MET A 18 -3.17 12.27 3.08
N GLU A 19 -3.76 13.42 2.76
CA GLU A 19 -3.07 14.72 2.74
C GLU A 19 -2.59 15.14 4.14
N SER A 20 -3.37 14.85 5.18
CA SER A 20 -3.03 15.21 6.56
C SER A 20 -2.00 14.28 7.23
N MET A 21 -1.99 12.98 6.88
CA MET A 21 -1.19 11.97 7.56
C MET A 21 0.10 11.59 6.81
N GLY A 22 0.25 11.98 5.53
CA GLY A 22 1.44 11.61 4.77
C GLY A 22 1.69 10.10 4.80
N LEU A 23 2.94 9.67 4.99
CA LEU A 23 3.34 8.25 5.03
C LEU A 23 2.85 7.46 6.26
N HIS A 24 2.15 8.12 7.19
CA HIS A 24 1.45 7.45 8.29
C HIS A 24 0.16 6.80 7.80
N HIS A 25 -0.33 7.20 6.62
CA HIS A 25 -1.46 6.56 5.96
C HIS A 25 -0.98 5.47 5.00
N PRO A 26 -1.54 4.25 5.06
CA PRO A 26 -1.06 3.12 4.26
C PRO A 26 -1.28 3.33 2.76
N LEU A 27 -2.36 4.04 2.35
CA LEU A 27 -2.54 4.40 0.94
C LEU A 27 -1.45 5.37 0.46
N THR A 28 -1.08 6.36 1.26
CA THR A 28 -0.05 7.33 0.86
C THR A 28 1.30 6.65 0.68
N THR A 29 1.69 5.73 1.57
CA THR A 29 2.89 4.91 1.38
C THR A 29 2.80 4.06 0.10
N ALA A 30 1.67 3.39 -0.13
CA ALA A 30 1.49 2.56 -1.31
C ALA A 30 1.61 3.38 -2.61
N PHE A 31 0.93 4.54 -2.66
CA PHE A 31 1.01 5.47 -3.79
C PHE A 31 2.41 6.05 -3.98
N ALA A 32 3.08 6.45 -2.91
CA ALA A 32 4.45 6.95 -2.97
C ALA A 32 5.40 5.91 -3.57
N PHE A 33 5.24 4.63 -3.19
CA PHE A 33 6.05 3.54 -3.71
C PHE A 33 5.78 3.26 -5.19
N VAL A 34 4.51 3.08 -5.60
CA VAL A 34 4.19 2.80 -7.01
C VAL A 34 4.53 3.97 -7.92
N ASN A 35 4.33 5.21 -7.47
CA ASN A 35 4.71 6.39 -8.25
C ASN A 35 6.22 6.47 -8.46
N ALA A 36 7.01 6.24 -7.41
CA ALA A 36 8.46 6.19 -7.51
C ALA A 36 8.93 5.04 -8.42
N LEU A 37 8.25 3.89 -8.40
CA LEU A 37 8.57 2.75 -9.25
C LEU A 37 8.21 2.97 -10.73
N ALA A 38 7.14 3.74 -10.97
CA ALA A 38 6.66 4.10 -12.31
C ALA A 38 7.54 5.13 -13.02
N GLU A 39 8.43 5.83 -12.29
CA GLU A 39 9.38 6.75 -12.89
C GLU A 39 10.28 6.02 -13.92
N PRO A 40 10.66 6.68 -15.04
CA PRO A 40 11.56 6.07 -16.03
C PRO A 40 12.90 5.63 -15.43
N GLU A 41 13.41 6.42 -14.48
CA GLU A 41 14.63 6.16 -13.72
C GLU A 41 14.31 6.30 -12.22
N PRO A 42 13.88 5.22 -11.54
CA PRO A 42 13.48 5.29 -10.14
C PRO A 42 14.62 5.74 -9.20
N ASP A 43 14.31 6.64 -8.27
CA ASP A 43 15.23 6.96 -7.18
C ASP A 43 15.31 5.81 -6.17
N VAL A 44 16.36 4.99 -6.32
CA VAL A 44 16.65 3.85 -5.44
C VAL A 44 16.78 4.26 -3.97
N ARG A 45 17.31 5.46 -3.67
CA ARG A 45 17.46 5.91 -2.28
C ARG A 45 16.10 6.20 -1.67
N TRP A 46 15.22 6.84 -2.42
CA TRP A 46 13.85 7.10 -1.99
C TRP A 46 13.04 5.80 -1.84
N LEU A 47 13.08 4.91 -2.83
CA LEU A 47 12.42 3.60 -2.73
C LEU A 47 12.91 2.80 -1.51
N SER A 48 14.20 2.89 -1.18
CA SER A 48 14.78 2.24 -0.01
C SER A 48 14.25 2.76 1.33
N THR A 49 13.74 3.99 1.40
CA THR A 49 13.10 4.54 2.62
C THR A 49 11.65 4.11 2.75
N LEU A 50 11.02 3.65 1.66
CA LEU A 50 9.63 3.21 1.64
C LEU A 50 9.46 1.71 1.91
N VAL A 51 10.55 0.93 1.96
CA VAL A 51 10.50 -0.51 2.22
C VAL A 51 10.92 -0.86 3.65
N THR A 52 10.43 -2.00 4.15
CA THR A 52 10.82 -2.47 5.48
C THR A 52 12.31 -2.83 5.53
N PRO A 53 13.01 -2.59 6.66
CA PRO A 53 14.44 -2.86 6.77
C PRO A 53 14.84 -4.30 6.45
N GLU A 54 14.04 -5.28 6.87
CA GLU A 54 14.29 -6.70 6.64
C GLU A 54 14.03 -7.14 5.19
N SER A 55 13.13 -6.48 4.46
CA SER A 55 12.92 -6.78 3.04
C SER A 55 13.95 -6.10 2.14
N ARG A 56 14.55 -4.98 2.59
CA ARG A 56 15.50 -4.15 1.82
C ARG A 56 16.56 -4.96 1.04
N PRO A 57 17.24 -5.98 1.60
CA PRO A 57 18.26 -6.74 0.86
C PRO A 57 17.72 -7.49 -0.37
N HIS A 58 16.42 -7.80 -0.38
CA HIS A 58 15.76 -8.55 -1.46
C HIS A 58 15.32 -7.67 -2.63
N TRP A 59 15.26 -6.35 -2.45
CA TRP A 59 14.85 -5.41 -3.50
C TRP A 59 15.97 -5.06 -4.48
N GLY A 60 17.23 -5.22 -4.08
CA GLY A 60 18.38 -4.83 -4.91
C GLY A 60 18.36 -3.34 -5.25
N ASP A 61 18.34 -3.02 -6.54
CA ASP A 61 18.19 -1.68 -7.10
C ASP A 61 16.77 -1.38 -7.61
N PHE A 62 15.79 -2.22 -7.24
CA PHE A 62 14.39 -2.16 -7.67
C PHE A 62 14.15 -2.42 -9.17
N SER A 63 15.17 -2.82 -9.94
CA SER A 63 15.01 -3.12 -11.38
C SER A 63 14.03 -4.28 -11.65
N ASP A 64 14.07 -5.34 -10.85
CA ASP A 64 13.14 -6.46 -10.96
C ASP A 64 11.71 -6.04 -10.62
N ALA A 65 11.54 -5.24 -9.56
CA ALA A 65 10.25 -4.70 -9.16
C ALA A 65 9.67 -3.78 -10.24
N LYS A 66 10.50 -2.93 -10.85
CA LYS A 66 10.12 -2.07 -11.97
C LYS A 66 9.71 -2.90 -13.17
N THR A 67 10.52 -3.89 -13.55
CA THR A 67 10.23 -4.78 -14.69
C THR A 67 8.90 -5.51 -14.48
N PHE A 68 8.64 -5.99 -13.26
CA PHE A 68 7.36 -6.60 -12.91
C PHE A 68 6.21 -5.61 -13.02
N TYR A 69 6.36 -4.39 -12.48
CA TYR A 69 5.34 -3.34 -12.52
C TYR A 69 5.03 -2.86 -13.95
N ASP A 70 6.06 -2.60 -14.75
CA ASP A 70 5.94 -2.18 -16.16
C ASP A 70 5.28 -3.30 -17.02
N GLY A 71 5.34 -4.55 -16.57
CA GLY A 71 4.64 -5.68 -17.18
C GLY A 71 3.12 -5.70 -16.93
N ILE A 72 2.61 -4.90 -15.99
CA ILE A 72 1.17 -4.78 -15.70
C ILE A 72 0.55 -3.82 -16.72
N HIS A 73 -0.29 -4.37 -17.61
CA HIS A 73 -0.97 -3.56 -18.62
C HIS A 73 -2.02 -2.63 -17.98
N GLU A 74 -1.84 -1.31 -18.11
CA GLU A 74 -2.72 -0.25 -17.60
C GLU A 74 -3.08 -0.46 -16.11
N PRO A 75 -2.12 -0.27 -15.18
CA PRO A 75 -2.32 -0.56 -13.76
C PRO A 75 -3.27 0.46 -13.12
N GLY A 76 -4.38 -0.03 -12.57
CA GLY A 76 -5.22 0.69 -11.62
C GLY A 76 -4.96 0.27 -10.18
N PHE A 77 -5.57 0.99 -9.25
CA PHE A 77 -5.35 0.84 -7.83
C PHE A 77 -6.65 0.69 -7.06
N GLY A 78 -6.64 -0.15 -6.02
CA GLY A 78 -7.73 -0.18 -5.05
C GLY A 78 -7.80 1.14 -4.27
N SER A 79 -9.02 1.57 -3.92
CA SER A 79 -9.25 2.78 -3.12
C SER A 79 -8.96 2.59 -1.62
N LEU A 80 -8.69 1.35 -1.17
CA LEU A 80 -8.52 1.00 0.24
C LEU A 80 -7.38 0.00 0.44
N VAL A 81 -6.80 0.02 1.64
CA VAL A 81 -5.87 -1.01 2.12
C VAL A 81 -6.62 -1.99 3.01
N ASN A 82 -6.63 -3.27 2.62
CA ASN A 82 -7.31 -4.32 3.37
C ASN A 82 -6.40 -4.83 4.49
N ARG A 83 -6.83 -4.75 5.75
CA ARG A 83 -6.06 -5.27 6.89
C ARG A 83 -6.11 -6.80 6.94
N LEU A 84 -5.02 -7.42 7.40
CA LEU A 84 -4.99 -8.85 7.66
C LEU A 84 -5.75 -9.15 8.97
N PRO A 85 -6.78 -10.02 8.96
CA PRO A 85 -7.48 -10.40 10.19
C PRO A 85 -6.53 -10.99 11.23
N GLY A 86 -6.57 -10.46 12.47
CA GLY A 86 -5.67 -10.89 13.55
C GLY A 86 -4.27 -10.28 13.50
N ALA A 87 -3.97 -9.44 12.51
CA ALA A 87 -2.71 -8.71 12.38
C ALA A 87 -2.96 -7.30 11.84
N PRO A 88 -3.49 -6.38 12.68
CA PRO A 88 -3.85 -5.03 12.25
C PRO A 88 -2.63 -4.25 11.75
N ASP A 89 -1.42 -4.59 12.14
CA ASP A 89 -0.16 -4.03 11.65
C ASP A 89 0.21 -4.44 10.21
N VAL A 90 -0.63 -5.23 9.53
CA VAL A 90 -0.42 -5.68 8.14
C VAL A 90 -1.58 -5.23 7.26
N GLY A 91 -1.26 -4.65 6.10
CA GLY A 91 -2.22 -4.21 5.10
C GLY A 91 -1.88 -4.69 3.69
N PHE A 92 -2.90 -4.87 2.85
CA PHE A 92 -2.75 -5.23 1.44
C PHE A 92 -3.37 -4.18 0.53
N PHE A 93 -2.54 -3.58 -0.31
CA PHE A 93 -2.96 -2.66 -1.37
C PHE A 93 -3.00 -3.37 -2.72
N LYS A 94 -4.11 -3.24 -3.44
CA LYS A 94 -4.37 -3.97 -4.69
C LYS A 94 -3.93 -3.17 -5.91
N ILE A 95 -3.14 -3.80 -6.77
CA ILE A 95 -2.84 -3.34 -8.13
C ILE A 95 -3.66 -4.20 -9.09
N ILE A 96 -4.48 -3.56 -9.92
CA ILE A 96 -5.51 -4.21 -10.74
C ILE A 96 -5.22 -3.90 -12.21
N PRO A 97 -5.18 -4.90 -13.11
CA PRO A 97 -4.83 -4.66 -14.51
C PRO A 97 -6.00 -4.07 -15.30
N SER A 98 -5.70 -3.32 -16.36
CA SER A 98 -6.66 -2.84 -17.36
C SER A 98 -7.79 -1.97 -16.80
N VAL A 99 -7.44 -1.10 -15.86
CA VAL A 99 -8.35 -0.09 -15.33
C VAL A 99 -7.99 1.25 -15.94
N ARG A 100 -8.92 1.85 -16.70
CA ARG A 100 -8.73 3.15 -17.37
C ARG A 100 -9.29 4.35 -16.61
N ASP A 101 -10.19 4.15 -15.65
CA ASP A 101 -10.84 5.23 -14.90
C ASP A 101 -11.08 4.81 -13.45
N GLY A 102 -11.10 5.78 -12.53
CA GLY A 102 -11.43 5.57 -11.11
C GLY A 102 -12.75 4.82 -10.99
N PHE A 103 -12.70 3.61 -10.47
CA PHE A 103 -13.86 2.72 -10.40
C PHE A 103 -14.22 2.53 -8.93
N THR A 104 -15.45 2.91 -8.59
CA THR A 104 -16.06 2.53 -7.33
C THR A 104 -16.67 1.15 -7.52
N VAL A 105 -16.13 0.14 -6.83
CA VAL A 105 -16.71 -1.21 -6.82
C VAL A 105 -17.98 -1.17 -5.97
N THR A 106 -19.14 -1.01 -6.62
CA THR A 106 -20.45 -0.96 -5.95
C THR A 106 -21.05 -2.34 -5.66
N GLU A 107 -20.46 -3.42 -6.19
CA GLU A 107 -20.86 -4.80 -5.93
C GLU A 107 -19.63 -5.68 -5.77
N GLU A 108 -19.68 -6.70 -4.89
CA GLU A 108 -18.64 -7.69 -4.58
C GLU A 108 -18.27 -8.59 -5.78
N THR A 109 -17.91 -8.00 -6.93
CA THR A 109 -17.26 -8.76 -8.00
C THR A 109 -15.79 -8.86 -7.63
N PRO A 110 -15.25 -10.05 -7.33
CA PRO A 110 -13.84 -10.22 -7.02
C PRO A 110 -13.03 -9.93 -8.28
N MET A 111 -12.57 -8.69 -8.44
CA MET A 111 -11.56 -8.37 -9.44
C MET A 111 -10.25 -9.04 -9.02
N ALA A 112 -9.70 -9.86 -9.91
CA ALA A 112 -8.40 -10.47 -9.72
C ALA A 112 -7.34 -9.35 -9.73
N ALA A 113 -6.66 -9.15 -8.60
CA ALA A 113 -5.52 -8.26 -8.53
C ALA A 113 -4.38 -8.84 -9.38
N ALA A 114 -3.72 -8.00 -10.18
CA ALA A 114 -2.49 -8.37 -10.88
C ALA A 114 -1.34 -8.55 -9.89
N ALA A 115 -1.33 -7.73 -8.85
CA ALA A 115 -0.37 -7.79 -7.75
C ALA A 115 -0.94 -7.15 -6.49
N LEU A 116 -0.30 -7.44 -5.37
CA LEU A 116 -0.52 -6.80 -4.08
C LEU A 116 0.79 -6.15 -3.62
N LEU A 117 0.67 -4.98 -3.00
CA LEU A 117 1.67 -4.50 -2.07
C LEU A 117 1.29 -4.96 -0.68
N THR A 118 2.18 -5.73 -0.04
CA THR A 118 2.08 -6.02 1.39
C THR A 118 2.73 -4.86 2.14
N LEU A 119 1.97 -4.22 3.01
CA LEU A 119 2.36 -3.09 3.84
C LEU A 119 2.45 -3.54 5.30
N ILE A 120 3.45 -3.05 6.02
CA ILE A 120 3.63 -3.33 7.45
C ILE A 120 3.83 -2.02 8.18
N TRP A 121 3.10 -1.86 9.29
CA TRP A 121 3.24 -0.73 10.19
C TRP A 121 4.49 -0.86 11.05
N ARG A 122 5.29 0.20 11.11
CA ARG A 122 6.55 0.27 11.84
C ARG A 122 6.51 1.43 12.83
N PRO A 123 6.11 1.19 14.10
CA PRO A 123 6.07 2.26 15.11
C PRO A 123 7.44 2.93 15.33
N GLU A 124 8.53 2.21 15.13
CA GLU A 124 9.90 2.70 15.27
C GLU A 124 10.41 3.54 14.08
N ALA A 125 9.71 3.52 12.95
CA ALA A 125 10.10 4.31 11.78
C ALA A 125 9.71 5.79 11.89
N GLY A 126 8.83 6.11 12.86
CA GLY A 126 8.40 7.48 13.13
C GLY A 126 9.32 8.24 14.09
N SER A 127 8.90 9.45 14.44
CA SER A 127 9.60 10.32 15.39
C SER A 127 8.81 10.47 16.70
N ALA A 128 9.34 11.19 17.68
CA ALA A 128 8.61 11.46 18.93
C ALA A 128 7.30 12.25 18.71
N GLU A 129 7.22 13.03 17.64
CA GLU A 129 6.04 13.83 17.27
C GLU A 129 5.14 13.10 16.25
N ASP A 130 5.65 12.03 15.62
CA ASP A 130 4.96 11.33 14.55
C ASP A 130 5.00 9.81 14.75
N PRO A 131 3.91 9.20 15.24
CA PRO A 131 3.93 7.82 15.68
C PRO A 131 3.92 6.88 14.46
N GLY A 132 5.08 6.30 14.12
CA GLY A 132 5.26 5.14 13.23
C GLY A 132 4.95 5.31 11.74
N MET A 133 5.50 4.49 10.84
CA MET A 133 5.20 4.62 9.41
C MET A 133 4.77 3.29 8.80
N TRP A 134 3.91 3.34 7.78
CA TRP A 134 3.70 2.17 6.92
C TRP A 134 4.85 2.05 5.95
N LEU A 135 5.38 0.83 5.79
CA LEU A 135 6.42 0.52 4.83
C LEU A 135 6.02 -0.69 3.98
N VAL A 136 6.49 -0.73 2.73
CA VAL A 136 6.30 -1.84 1.80
C VAL A 136 7.21 -2.99 2.18
N HIS A 137 6.63 -4.18 2.34
CA HIS A 137 7.38 -5.40 2.60
C HIS A 137 7.58 -6.24 1.33
N GLN A 138 6.55 -6.31 0.48
CA GLN A 138 6.54 -7.17 -0.71
C GLN A 138 5.67 -6.59 -1.81
N LEU A 139 6.08 -6.80 -3.06
CA LEU A 139 5.27 -6.64 -4.27
C LEU A 139 5.06 -8.01 -4.92
N GLY A 140 3.82 -8.41 -5.15
CA GLY A 140 3.48 -9.69 -5.78
C GLY A 140 2.25 -10.36 -5.17
N PRO A 141 2.24 -11.68 -4.90
CA PRO A 141 1.12 -12.32 -4.22
C PRO A 141 0.97 -11.82 -2.78
N ALA A 142 -0.19 -12.08 -2.15
CA ALA A 142 -0.39 -11.79 -0.74
C ALA A 142 0.62 -12.58 0.09
N ALA A 143 1.38 -11.91 0.95
CA ALA A 143 2.25 -12.59 1.89
C ALA A 143 1.40 -13.41 2.88
N GLU A 144 1.79 -14.65 3.13
CA GLU A 144 1.09 -15.48 4.10
C GLU A 144 1.42 -15.05 5.54
N PRO A 145 0.49 -15.19 6.50
CA PRO A 145 0.71 -14.74 7.87
C PRO A 145 1.97 -15.33 8.53
N HIS A 146 2.32 -16.57 8.17
CA HIS A 146 3.48 -17.27 8.71
C HIS A 146 4.81 -16.73 8.15
N GLU A 147 4.80 -16.16 6.94
CA GLU A 147 5.95 -15.50 6.33
C GLU A 147 6.21 -14.16 7.01
N LEU A 148 5.18 -13.49 7.51
CA LEU A 148 5.28 -12.15 8.13
C LEU A 148 5.79 -12.15 9.57
N VAL A 149 5.97 -13.32 10.20
CA VAL A 149 6.37 -13.42 11.61
C VAL A 149 7.69 -12.68 11.89
N HIS A 150 8.63 -12.71 10.96
CA HIS A 150 9.93 -12.05 11.08
C HIS A 150 9.90 -10.56 10.75
N ALA A 151 8.82 -10.06 10.15
CA ALA A 151 8.67 -8.66 9.75
C ALA A 151 7.86 -7.86 10.78
N ARG A 152 7.04 -8.56 11.59
CA ARG A 152 6.24 -8.02 12.71
C ARG A 152 7.07 -7.93 14.00
N THR A 153 8.26 -7.32 13.90
CA THR A 153 9.27 -7.32 14.98
C THR A 153 9.03 -6.26 16.06
N SER A 154 8.11 -5.33 15.84
CA SER A 154 7.86 -4.21 16.73
C SER A 154 6.49 -4.31 17.37
N ALA A 155 6.44 -4.14 18.69
CA ALA A 155 5.19 -4.06 19.42
C ALA A 155 4.50 -2.72 19.12
N GLY A 156 3.45 -2.75 18.31
CA GLY A 156 2.63 -1.58 18.02
C GLY A 156 1.43 -1.96 17.17
N THR A 157 0.24 -1.57 17.61
CA THR A 157 -0.95 -1.65 16.77
C THR A 157 -0.92 -0.47 15.82
N ALA A 158 -1.08 -0.75 14.53
CA ALA A 158 -1.26 0.32 13.56
C ALA A 158 -2.52 1.15 13.89
N PRO A 159 -2.54 2.45 13.59
CA PRO A 159 -3.71 3.27 13.85
C PRO A 159 -4.92 2.75 13.06
N ASP A 160 -6.10 2.98 13.63
CA ASP A 160 -7.37 2.84 12.92
C ASP A 160 -7.54 4.08 12.03
N PHE A 161 -7.84 3.88 10.75
CA PHE A 161 -8.09 4.94 9.76
C PHE A 161 -9.50 4.78 9.21
#